data_AF-A0A850NXZ5-F1
#
_entry.id   AF-A0A850NXZ5-F1
#
_cell.length_a   1.000
_cell.length_b   1.000
_cell.length_c   1.000
_cell.angle_alpha   90.00
_cell.angle_beta   90.00
_cell.angle_gamma   90.00
#
_symmetry.space_group_name_H-M   'P 1'
#
loop_
_entity.id
_entity.type
_entity.pdbx_description
1 polymer ?
#
loop_
_entity_poly.entity_id
_entity_poly.type
_entity_poly.pdbx_seq_one_letter_code
_entity_poly.pdbx_strand_id
1 'polypeptide(L)'
;NRPAAERMRFVNADGESESVAQSGPLRTNNAEVALPALRDGLALSIAPEFMIWDDLQAGRLVEVMTGWQLPDAALWIVTPPGQRPARVGAVIDHLAARLSQAPWRGSA
;
A
#
# COMPACT_ATOMS: atom_id res chain seq x y z
N ASN A 1 -2.21 -12.36 27.56
CA ASN A 1 -1.56 -11.12 27.11
C ASN A 1 -1.67 -11.04 25.59
N ARG A 2 -2.77 -10.52 25.04
CA ARG A 2 -2.88 -10.27 23.59
C ARG A 2 -2.31 -8.87 23.34
N PRO A 3 -1.35 -8.66 22.41
CA PRO A 3 -0.96 -7.30 22.06
C PRO A 3 -2.22 -6.54 21.62
N ALA A 4 -2.33 -5.28 22.05
CA ALA A 4 -3.45 -4.42 21.66
C ALA A 4 -3.58 -4.46 20.13
N ALA A 5 -4.81 -4.61 19.63
CA ALA A 5 -5.06 -4.58 18.20
C ALA A 5 -4.50 -3.27 17.63
N GLU A 6 -3.63 -3.38 16.65
CA GLU A 6 -3.11 -2.23 15.92
C GLU A 6 -4.31 -1.50 15.31
N ARG A 7 -4.48 -0.23 15.70
CA ARG A 7 -5.59 0.61 15.24
C ARG A 7 -5.12 1.39 14.03
N MET A 8 -5.82 1.22 12.92
CA MET A 8 -5.62 2.03 11.73
C MET A 8 -6.48 3.28 11.80
N ARG A 9 -5.85 4.43 11.57
CA ARG A 9 -6.53 5.71 11.45
C ARG A 9 -6.82 5.98 9.98
N PHE A 10 -8.08 6.25 9.69
CA PHE A 10 -8.59 6.68 8.40
C PHE A 10 -9.07 8.13 8.50
N VAL A 11 -9.00 8.85 7.40
CA VAL A 11 -9.48 10.24 7.28
C VAL A 11 -10.36 10.35 6.04
N ASN A 12 -11.51 11.00 6.13
CA ASN A 12 -12.36 11.28 4.96
C ASN A 12 -12.14 12.68 4.39
N ALA A 13 -12.80 12.99 3.27
CA ALA A 13 -12.70 14.29 2.60
C ALA A 13 -13.17 15.48 3.47
N ASP A 14 -14.05 15.24 4.44
CA ASP A 14 -14.54 16.25 5.38
C ASP A 14 -13.59 16.48 6.57
N GLY A 15 -12.48 15.74 6.62
CA GLY A 15 -11.48 15.80 7.68
C GLY A 15 -11.84 14.99 8.93
N GLU A 16 -12.92 14.21 8.89
CA GLU A 16 -13.28 13.31 9.97
C GLU A 16 -12.28 12.16 10.04
N SER A 17 -11.87 11.80 11.25
CA SER A 17 -10.91 10.74 11.49
C SER A 17 -11.52 9.58 12.27
N GLU A 18 -11.39 8.38 11.75
CA GLU A 18 -11.86 7.16 12.42
C GLU A 18 -10.72 6.19 12.70
N SER A 19 -10.75 5.54 13.86
CA SER A 19 -9.71 4.60 14.28
C SER A 19 -10.25 3.19 14.47
N VAL A 20 -10.00 2.33 13.48
CA VAL A 20 -10.53 0.96 13.42
C VAL A 20 -9.53 -0.02 14.01
N ALA A 21 -9.95 -0.81 14.99
CA ALA A 21 -9.14 -1.92 15.50
C ALA A 21 -9.25 -3.11 14.53
N GLN A 22 -8.10 -3.57 14.02
CA GLN A 22 -8.08 -4.76 13.17
C GLN A 22 -8.38 -5.99 14.02
N SER A 23 -9.44 -6.71 13.66
CA SER A 23 -9.80 -7.98 14.29
C SER A 23 -10.05 -9.01 13.20
N GLY A 24 -9.60 -10.24 13.43
CA GLY A 24 -9.74 -11.30 12.45
C GLY A 24 -8.87 -12.51 12.78
N PRO A 25 -9.19 -13.67 12.18
CA PRO A 25 -8.43 -14.90 12.35
C PRO A 25 -7.06 -14.87 11.66
N LEU A 26 -6.88 -13.98 10.68
CA LEU A 26 -5.63 -13.79 9.95
C LEU A 26 -5.11 -12.37 10.21
N ARG A 27 -3.87 -12.27 10.68
CA ARG A 27 -3.12 -11.01 10.77
C ARG A 27 -1.70 -11.27 10.30
N THR A 28 -1.26 -10.51 9.31
CA THR A 28 0.05 -10.65 8.67
C THR A 28 0.60 -9.27 8.38
N ASN A 29 1.92 -9.13 8.47
CA ASN A 29 2.66 -7.96 8.02
C ASN A 29 3.31 -8.18 6.63
N ASN A 30 3.03 -9.32 6.00
CA ASN A 30 3.40 -9.61 4.62
C ASN A 30 2.14 -9.62 3.75
N ALA A 31 2.06 -8.69 2.82
CA ALA A 31 0.92 -8.51 1.92
C ALA A 31 0.71 -9.71 0.97
N GLU A 32 1.78 -10.41 0.55
CA GLU A 32 1.66 -11.58 -0.33
C GLU A 32 0.89 -12.74 0.34
N VAL A 33 1.05 -12.89 1.66
CA VAL A 33 0.34 -13.92 2.44
C VAL A 33 -1.17 -13.66 2.49
N ALA A 34 -1.60 -12.40 2.36
CA ALA A 34 -3.01 -12.03 2.36
C ALA A 34 -3.71 -12.24 1.02
N LEU A 35 -2.96 -12.29 -0.10
CA LEU A 35 -3.54 -12.32 -1.45
C LEU A 35 -4.51 -13.49 -1.71
N PRO A 36 -4.22 -14.75 -1.30
CA PRO A 36 -5.18 -15.83 -1.50
C PRO A 36 -6.49 -15.59 -0.75
N ALA A 37 -6.40 -15.17 0.52
CA ALA A 37 -7.58 -14.86 1.32
C ALA A 37 -8.38 -13.67 0.77
N LEU A 38 -7.72 -12.67 0.18
CA LEU A 38 -8.38 -11.56 -0.51
C LEU A 38 -9.14 -12.04 -1.76
N ARG A 39 -8.49 -12.85 -2.60
CA ARG A 39 -9.08 -13.38 -3.84
C ARG A 39 -10.24 -14.35 -3.59
N ASP A 40 -10.21 -15.06 -2.46
CA ASP A 40 -11.28 -15.95 -2.02
C ASP A 40 -12.39 -15.22 -1.25
N GLY A 41 -12.30 -13.88 -1.08
CA GLY A 41 -13.32 -13.08 -0.39
C GLY A 41 -13.37 -13.26 1.13
N LEU A 42 -12.28 -13.73 1.73
CA LEU A 42 -12.17 -14.06 3.16
C LEU A 42 -11.50 -12.95 3.99
N ALA A 43 -11.01 -11.89 3.35
CA ALA A 43 -10.25 -10.84 4.01
C ALA A 43 -10.50 -9.44 3.40
N LEU A 44 -10.13 -8.42 4.18
CA LEU A 44 -9.91 -7.05 3.74
C LEU A 44 -8.46 -6.68 4.04
N SER A 45 -7.84 -5.86 3.20
CA SER A 45 -6.45 -5.46 3.38
C SER A 45 -6.19 -4.07 2.81
N ILE A 46 -5.22 -3.39 3.40
CA ILE A 46 -4.51 -2.30 2.73
C ILE A 46 -3.32 -2.94 2.04
N ALA A 47 -3.28 -2.85 0.73
CA ALA A 47 -2.17 -3.34 -0.07
C ALA A 47 -1.64 -2.20 -0.95
N PRO A 48 -0.31 -2.15 -1.18
CA PRO A 48 0.22 -1.29 -2.22
C PRO A 48 -0.38 -1.66 -3.58
N GLU A 49 -0.85 -0.67 -4.33
CA GLU A 49 -1.52 -0.88 -5.63
C GLU A 49 -0.71 -1.74 -6.59
N PHE A 50 0.61 -1.58 -6.64
CA PHE A 50 1.47 -2.36 -7.52
C PHE A 50 1.38 -3.87 -7.31
N MET A 51 0.94 -4.33 -6.13
CA MET A 51 0.81 -5.75 -5.80
C MET A 51 -0.55 -6.31 -6.24
N ILE A 52 -1.60 -5.47 -6.28
CA ILE A 52 -2.98 -5.88 -6.54
C ILE A 52 -3.55 -5.31 -7.85
N TRP A 53 -2.77 -4.53 -8.59
CA TRP A 53 -3.20 -3.85 -9.80
C TRP A 53 -3.85 -4.78 -10.82
N ASP A 54 -3.22 -5.91 -11.13
CA ASP A 54 -3.75 -6.88 -12.09
C ASP A 54 -5.04 -7.55 -11.59
N ASP A 55 -5.23 -7.67 -10.28
CA ASP A 55 -6.45 -8.19 -9.68
C ASP A 55 -7.59 -7.17 -9.73
N LEU A 56 -7.29 -5.88 -9.48
CA LEU A 56 -8.23 -4.78 -9.62
C LEU A 56 -8.69 -4.64 -11.08
N GLN A 57 -7.75 -4.65 -12.03
CA GLN A 57 -8.07 -4.53 -13.46
C GLN A 57 -8.90 -5.71 -13.98
N ALA A 58 -8.67 -6.90 -13.44
CA ALA A 58 -9.46 -8.08 -13.78
C ALA A 58 -10.79 -8.19 -13.03
N GLY A 59 -11.10 -7.26 -12.12
CA GLY A 59 -12.29 -7.31 -11.27
C GLY A 59 -12.29 -8.45 -10.25
N ARG A 60 -11.14 -9.09 -10.00
CA ARG A 60 -10.98 -10.12 -8.96
C ARG A 60 -10.96 -9.52 -7.56
N LEU A 61 -10.43 -8.30 -7.46
CA LEU A 61 -10.49 -7.47 -6.27
C LEU A 61 -11.21 -6.16 -6.59
N VAL A 62 -11.77 -5.53 -5.57
CA VAL A 62 -12.41 -4.23 -5.65
C VAL A 62 -11.94 -3.37 -4.49
N GLU A 63 -11.84 -2.07 -4.72
CA GLU A 63 -11.62 -1.11 -3.66
C GLU A 63 -12.89 -0.94 -2.82
N VAL A 64 -12.72 -0.84 -1.51
CA VAL A 64 -13.81 -0.62 -0.56
C VAL A 64 -13.47 0.56 0.33
N MET A 65 -14.49 1.16 0.95
CA MET A 65 -14.31 2.34 1.80
C MET A 65 -13.67 3.53 1.08
N THR A 66 -13.94 3.72 -0.22
CA THR A 66 -13.33 4.75 -1.09
C THR A 66 -13.53 6.21 -0.60
N GLY A 67 -14.47 6.45 0.32
CA GLY A 67 -14.62 7.74 1.00
C GLY A 67 -13.62 7.98 2.14
N TRP A 68 -12.76 7.01 2.44
CA TRP A 68 -11.79 7.03 3.54
C TRP A 68 -10.40 6.73 3.02
N GLN A 69 -9.42 7.52 3.48
CA GLN A 69 -8.04 7.38 3.09
C GLN A 69 -7.16 7.13 4.31
N LEU A 70 -6.04 6.46 4.08
CA LEU A 70 -4.95 6.40 5.04
C LEU A 70 -4.00 7.58 4.81
N PRO A 71 -3.17 7.92 5.81
CA PRO A 71 -2.07 8.86 5.57
C PRO A 71 -1.22 8.40 4.38
N ASP A 72 -0.84 9.35 3.52
CA ASP A 72 -0.05 9.08 2.33
C ASP A 72 1.21 8.29 2.65
N ALA A 73 1.40 7.19 1.93
CA ALA A 73 2.64 6.43 1.93
C ALA A 73 3.54 6.90 0.78
N ALA A 74 4.76 7.32 1.13
CA ALA A 74 5.75 7.74 0.14
C ALA A 74 6.81 6.64 -0.09
N LEU A 75 7.23 6.48 -1.35
CA LEU A 75 8.36 5.63 -1.72
C LEU A 75 9.65 6.47 -1.73
N TRP A 76 10.62 6.06 -0.92
CA TRP A 76 11.89 6.76 -0.78
C TRP A 76 13.05 5.93 -1.31
N ILE A 77 13.99 6.56 -2.00
CA ILE A 77 15.29 5.97 -2.30
C ILE A 77 16.31 6.48 -1.29
N VAL A 78 16.85 5.58 -0.48
CA VAL A 78 17.82 5.92 0.57
C VAL A 78 19.22 5.50 0.12
N THR A 79 20.19 6.41 0.22
CA THR A 79 21.61 6.11 -0.02
C THR A 79 22.45 6.57 1.16
N PRO A 80 23.58 5.90 1.48
CA PRO A 80 24.51 6.38 2.49
C PRO A 80 24.96 7.83 2.24
N PRO A 81 25.32 8.59 3.28
CA PRO A 81 25.90 9.91 3.14
C PRO A 81 27.28 9.85 2.44
N GLY A 82 27.63 10.88 1.67
CA GLY A 82 28.92 10.99 0.97
C GLY A 82 28.79 11.05 -0.56
N GLN A 83 29.91 10.94 -1.26
CA GLN A 83 29.93 11.03 -2.72
C GLN A 83 29.28 9.79 -3.34
N ARG A 84 28.25 10.02 -4.16
CA ARG A 84 27.52 8.96 -4.87
C ARG A 84 28.23 8.62 -6.18
N PRO A 85 28.52 7.33 -6.47
CA PRO A 85 29.04 6.93 -7.78
C PRO A 85 28.04 7.24 -8.91
N ALA A 86 28.53 7.63 -10.09
CA ALA A 86 27.68 8.00 -11.23
C ALA A 86 26.64 6.93 -11.60
N ARG A 87 27.02 5.64 -11.53
CA ARG A 87 26.09 4.51 -11.78
C ARG A 87 24.89 4.49 -10.84
N VAL A 88 25.05 4.90 -9.59
CA VAL A 88 23.94 4.95 -8.62
C VAL A 88 23.01 6.11 -8.97
N GLY A 89 23.55 7.25 -9.41
CA GLY A 89 22.76 8.35 -9.97
C GLY A 89 21.90 7.89 -11.15
N ALA A 90 22.53 7.23 -12.12
CA ALA A 90 21.84 6.70 -13.31
C ALA A 90 20.70 5.73 -12.96
N VAL A 91 20.90 4.83 -11.98
CA VAL A 91 19.84 3.92 -11.52
C VAL A 91 18.70 4.69 -10.84
N ILE A 92 19.01 5.69 -10.02
CA ILE A 92 18.01 6.51 -9.34
C ILE A 92 17.16 7.28 -10.35
N ASP A 93 17.80 7.91 -11.34
CA ASP A 93 17.10 8.65 -12.39
C ASP A 93 16.19 7.73 -13.20
N HIS A 94 16.67 6.52 -13.52
CA HIS A 94 15.87 5.50 -14.19
C HIS A 94 14.66 5.07 -13.37
N LEU A 95 14.85 4.73 -12.09
CA LEU A 95 13.77 4.29 -11.21
C LEU A 95 12.75 5.41 -10.98
N ALA A 96 13.21 6.64 -10.73
CA ALA A 96 12.33 7.79 -10.57
C ALA A 96 11.47 8.03 -11.81
N ALA A 97 12.06 7.98 -13.01
CA ALA A 97 11.33 8.13 -14.26
C ALA A 97 10.27 7.02 -14.46
N ARG A 98 10.65 5.75 -14.22
CA ARG A 98 9.76 4.60 -14.44
C ARG A 98 8.63 4.52 -13.41
N LEU A 99 8.94 4.70 -12.14
CA LEU A 99 7.97 4.58 -11.05
C LEU A 99 7.00 5.77 -11.01
N SER A 100 7.42 6.94 -11.50
CA SER A 100 6.51 8.10 -11.61
C SER A 100 5.44 7.92 -12.68
N GLN A 101 5.71 7.08 -13.69
CA GLN A 101 4.80 6.76 -14.81
C GLN A 101 4.17 5.38 -14.65
N ALA A 102 4.29 4.76 -13.47
CA ALA A 102 3.81 3.41 -13.30
C ALA A 102 2.29 3.33 -13.50
N PRO A 103 1.79 2.32 -14.24
CA PRO A 103 0.38 2.26 -14.61
C PRO A 103 -0.53 2.17 -13.40
N TRP A 104 -0.04 1.57 -12.30
CA TRP A 104 -0.82 1.40 -11.08
C TRP A 104 -1.13 2.69 -10.33
N ARG A 105 -0.38 3.79 -10.55
CA ARG A 105 -0.61 5.09 -9.88
C ARG A 105 -1.95 5.77 -10.22
N GLY A 106 -2.69 5.26 -11.20
CA GLY A 106 -3.91 5.88 -11.72
C GLY A 106 -5.20 5.47 -11.01
N SER A 107 -5.14 4.61 -10.00
CA SER A 107 -6.29 4.29 -9.14
C SER A 107 -6.43 5.36 -8.06
N ALA A 108 -7.03 6.50 -8.41
CA ALA A 108 -7.48 7.51 -7.44
C ALA A 108 -8.92 7.91 -7.76
#